data_AF-A0AAV8ZM12-F1
#
_entry.id   AF-A0AAV8ZM12-F1
#
_cell.length_a   1.000
_cell.length_b   1.000
_cell.length_c   1.000
_cell.angle_alpha   90.00
_cell.angle_beta   90.00
_cell.angle_gamma   90.00
#
_symmetry.space_group_name_H-M   'P 1'
#
loop_
_entity.id
_entity.type
_entity.pdbx_description
1 polymer ?
#
loop_
_entity_poly.entity_id
_entity_poly.type
_entity_poly.pdbx_seq_one_letter_code
_entity_poly.pdbx_strand_id
1 'polypeptide(L)'
;MAMEVAALHGHWVVLQNIHLVKKWLPSLEKNLERYAEGSHPKYRVFMSAEPAATASAHIIPQGILESSIKITNEPPTGMQANLHKALSNFNQETLEQCGKEAEFKVILFALCYFHAVVAERRKFGPQGWNKIYPFNVGDLNISVFVLFNYLEANSKVPWEDLRYLFGEI
;
A
#
# COMPACT_ATOMS: atom_id res chain seq x y z
N MET A 1 -21.57 -19.38 -7.73
CA MET A 1 -22.15 -18.35 -8.62
C MET A 1 -21.07 -17.56 -9.38
N ALA A 2 -20.26 -16.68 -8.77
CA ALA A 2 -19.26 -15.91 -9.53
C ALA A 2 -18.16 -16.77 -10.20
N MET A 3 -17.52 -17.68 -9.45
CA MET A 3 -16.49 -18.57 -9.99
C MET A 3 -17.03 -19.55 -11.04
N GLU A 4 -18.27 -20.01 -10.84
CA GLU A 4 -18.95 -20.91 -11.77
C GLU A 4 -19.26 -20.24 -13.11
N VAL A 5 -19.84 -19.04 -13.08
CA VAL A 5 -20.10 -18.24 -14.29
C VAL A 5 -18.78 -17.92 -14.99
N ALA A 6 -17.74 -17.56 -14.24
CA ALA A 6 -16.44 -17.26 -14.79
C ALA A 6 -15.74 -18.49 -15.40
N ALA A 7 -15.89 -19.66 -14.79
CA ALA A 7 -15.38 -20.93 -15.31
C ALA A 7 -16.04 -21.30 -16.64
N LEU A 8 -17.35 -21.04 -16.79
CA LEU A 8 -18.08 -21.31 -18.03
C LEU A 8 -17.75 -20.31 -19.16
N HIS A 9 -17.65 -19.02 -18.84
CA HIS A 9 -17.55 -17.95 -19.84
C HIS A 9 -16.14 -17.36 -20.00
N GLY A 10 -15.16 -17.85 -19.23
CA GLY A 10 -13.77 -17.40 -19.31
C GLY A 10 -13.50 -16.03 -18.69
N HIS A 11 -14.28 -15.64 -17.68
CA HIS A 11 -14.07 -14.37 -16.97
C HIS A 11 -12.96 -14.47 -15.92
N TRP A 12 -12.57 -13.31 -15.39
CA TRP A 12 -11.59 -13.22 -14.32
C TRP A 12 -12.29 -12.95 -13.00
N VAL A 13 -11.87 -13.66 -11.96
CA VAL A 13 -12.38 -13.48 -10.59
C VAL A 13 -11.25 -12.93 -9.74
N VAL A 14 -11.52 -11.86 -9.00
CA VAL A 14 -10.58 -11.28 -8.03
C VAL A 14 -11.17 -11.42 -6.64
N LEU A 15 -10.51 -12.18 -5.78
CA LEU A 15 -10.87 -12.40 -4.39
C LEU A 15 -9.89 -11.66 -3.48
N GLN A 16 -10.37 -10.63 -2.80
CA GLN A 16 -9.53 -9.83 -1.92
C GLN A 16 -9.65 -10.25 -0.46
N ASN A 17 -8.53 -10.21 0.26
CA ASN A 17 -8.45 -10.39 1.71
C ASN A 17 -8.99 -11.75 2.20
N ILE A 18 -8.66 -12.84 1.48
CA ILE A 18 -9.21 -14.17 1.77
C ILE A 18 -8.87 -14.69 3.19
N HIS A 19 -7.76 -14.21 3.76
CA HIS A 19 -7.34 -14.49 5.14
C HIS A 19 -8.35 -14.01 6.20
N LEU A 20 -9.22 -13.05 5.88
CA LEU A 20 -10.25 -12.59 6.83
C LEU A 20 -11.45 -13.56 6.94
N VAL A 21 -11.58 -14.52 6.02
CA VAL A 21 -12.77 -15.38 5.91
C VAL A 21 -12.43 -16.85 6.15
N LYS A 22 -11.78 -17.14 7.29
CA LYS A 22 -11.26 -18.48 7.65
C LYS A 22 -12.23 -19.64 7.39
N LYS A 23 -13.50 -19.49 7.77
CA LYS A 23 -14.51 -20.56 7.63
C LYS A 23 -14.87 -20.89 6.18
N TRP A 24 -14.63 -19.95 5.27
CA TRP A 24 -14.95 -20.11 3.84
C TRP A 24 -13.82 -20.76 3.05
N LEU A 25 -12.57 -20.67 3.53
CA LEU A 25 -11.39 -21.17 2.82
C LEU A 25 -11.48 -22.65 2.38
N PRO A 26 -12.01 -23.60 3.18
CA PRO A 26 -12.18 -24.98 2.73
C PRO A 26 -13.19 -25.11 1.58
N SER A 27 -14.19 -24.23 1.51
CA SER A 27 -15.14 -24.21 0.39
C SER A 27 -14.51 -23.57 -0.84
N LEU A 28 -13.65 -22.56 -0.66
CA LEU A 28 -12.88 -21.95 -1.74
C LEU A 28 -11.93 -22.98 -2.37
N GLU A 29 -11.18 -23.74 -1.58
CA GLU A 29 -10.27 -24.80 -2.05
C GLU A 29 -10.98 -25.81 -2.95
N LYS A 30 -12.11 -26.38 -2.49
CA LYS A 30 -12.92 -27.31 -3.29
C LYS A 30 -13.43 -26.70 -4.60
N ASN A 31 -13.77 -25.41 -4.59
CA ASN A 31 -14.22 -24.73 -5.81
C ASN A 31 -13.04 -24.52 -6.78
N LEU A 32 -11.86 -24.16 -6.28
CA LEU A 32 -10.66 -24.01 -7.11
C LEU A 32 -10.29 -25.33 -7.77
N GLU A 33 -10.28 -26.43 -7.02
CA GLU A 33 -10.06 -27.78 -7.55
C GLU A 33 -11.10 -28.15 -8.61
N ARG A 34 -12.39 -27.97 -8.31
CA ARG A 34 -13.48 -28.28 -9.24
C ARG A 34 -13.37 -27.53 -10.56
N TYR A 35 -12.94 -26.27 -10.53
CA TYR A 35 -12.83 -25.43 -11.73
C TYR A 35 -11.41 -25.40 -12.31
N ALA A 36 -10.46 -26.18 -11.78
CA ALA A 36 -9.12 -26.29 -12.37
C ALA A 36 -9.16 -27.08 -13.69
N GLU A 37 -10.05 -28.07 -13.77
CA GLU A 37 -10.23 -28.93 -14.94
C GLU A 37 -11.55 -28.64 -15.66
N GLY A 38 -11.55 -28.68 -16.98
CA GLY A 38 -12.77 -28.51 -17.80
C GLY A 38 -13.33 -27.07 -17.86
N SER A 39 -12.68 -26.10 -17.22
CA SER A 39 -13.04 -24.67 -17.32
C SER A 39 -12.59 -24.04 -18.64
N HIS A 40 -13.23 -22.94 -18.99
CA HIS A 40 -12.89 -22.16 -20.17
C HIS A 40 -11.40 -21.72 -20.15
N PRO A 41 -10.65 -21.82 -21.27
CA PRO A 41 -9.19 -21.57 -21.28
C PRO A 41 -8.74 -20.18 -20.81
N LYS A 42 -9.63 -19.17 -20.91
CA LYS A 42 -9.39 -17.78 -20.45
C LYS A 42 -9.74 -17.53 -18.97
N TYR A 43 -10.35 -18.49 -18.28
CA TYR A 43 -10.72 -18.34 -16.87
C TYR A 43 -9.48 -18.12 -16.01
N ARG A 44 -9.52 -17.12 -15.13
CA ARG A 44 -8.43 -16.80 -14.17
C ARG A 44 -9.02 -16.44 -12.82
N VAL A 45 -8.34 -16.85 -11.76
CA VAL A 45 -8.64 -16.44 -10.38
C VAL A 45 -7.42 -15.77 -9.78
N PHE A 46 -7.59 -14.55 -9.30
CA PHE A 46 -6.60 -13.81 -8.54
C PHE A 46 -7.05 -13.72 -7.09
N MET A 47 -6.12 -13.96 -6.16
CA MET A 47 -6.40 -13.95 -4.73
C MET A 47 -5.40 -13.03 -4.02
N SER A 48 -5.87 -12.21 -3.08
CA SER A 48 -5.00 -11.47 -2.15
C SER A 48 -5.17 -11.96 -0.72
N ALA A 49 -4.05 -12.10 -0.02
CA ALA A 49 -4.00 -12.43 1.39
C ALA A 49 -2.80 -11.80 2.08
N GLU A 50 -2.94 -11.49 3.37
CA GLU A 50 -1.79 -11.17 4.21
C GLU A 50 -1.13 -12.47 4.70
N PRO A 51 0.21 -12.50 4.82
CA PRO A 51 0.91 -13.63 5.40
C PRO A 51 0.60 -13.75 6.89
N ALA A 52 0.51 -14.99 7.39
CA ALA A 52 0.38 -15.23 8.82
C ALA A 52 1.68 -14.82 9.55
N ALA A 53 1.54 -14.24 10.74
CA ALA A 53 2.69 -13.82 11.56
C ALA A 53 3.60 -14.99 11.98
N THR A 54 3.04 -16.20 12.08
CA THR A 54 3.78 -17.43 12.36
C THR A 54 3.26 -18.56 11.50
N ALA A 55 4.07 -19.61 11.32
CA ALA A 55 3.65 -20.83 10.62
C ALA A 55 2.43 -21.49 11.30
N SER A 56 2.36 -21.47 12.64
CA SER A 56 1.25 -22.03 13.41
C SER A 56 -0.06 -21.24 13.30
N ALA A 57 0.01 -19.94 12.99
CA ALA A 57 -1.15 -19.09 12.78
C ALA A 57 -1.65 -19.13 11.33
N HIS A 58 -1.03 -19.91 10.46
CA HIS A 58 -1.40 -19.99 9.06
C HIS A 58 -2.78 -20.64 8.88
N ILE A 59 -3.65 -19.96 8.14
CA ILE A 59 -5.06 -20.38 7.95
C ILE A 59 -5.41 -20.69 6.50
N ILE A 60 -4.54 -20.37 5.53
CA ILE A 60 -4.80 -20.68 4.13
C ILE A 60 -4.56 -22.19 3.93
N PRO A 61 -5.53 -22.92 3.37
CA PRO A 61 -5.37 -24.33 3.08
C PRO A 61 -4.16 -24.62 2.19
N GLN A 62 -3.51 -25.75 2.46
CA GLN A 62 -2.31 -26.18 1.74
C GLN A 62 -2.59 -26.38 0.25
N GLY A 63 -3.74 -26.94 -0.13
CA GLY A 63 -4.08 -27.17 -1.54
C GLY A 63 -4.19 -25.87 -2.33
N ILE A 64 -4.73 -24.80 -1.72
CA ILE A 64 -4.71 -23.45 -2.34
C ILE A 64 -3.27 -22.99 -2.57
N LEU A 65 -2.39 -23.14 -1.58
CA LEU A 65 -1.00 -22.71 -1.71
C LEU A 65 -0.22 -23.53 -2.75
N GLU A 66 -0.42 -24.83 -2.81
CA GLU A 66 0.28 -25.74 -3.73
C GLU A 66 -0.18 -25.56 -5.18
N SER A 67 -1.48 -25.32 -5.39
CA SER A 67 -2.08 -25.14 -6.72
C SER A 67 -1.99 -23.71 -7.27
N SER A 68 -1.46 -22.76 -6.50
CA SER A 68 -1.38 -21.34 -6.88
C SER A 68 0.02 -20.87 -7.23
N ILE A 69 0.09 -19.97 -8.21
CA ILE A 69 1.26 -19.10 -8.42
C ILE A 69 1.26 -18.06 -7.31
N LYS A 70 2.35 -17.99 -6.54
CA LYS A 70 2.50 -17.09 -5.39
C LYS A 70 3.40 -15.93 -5.77
N ILE A 71 2.92 -14.71 -5.54
CA ILE A 71 3.65 -13.47 -5.78
C ILE A 71 3.64 -12.69 -4.47
N THR A 72 4.81 -12.31 -3.97
CA THR A 72 4.95 -11.44 -2.81
C THR A 72 5.10 -10.00 -3.29
N ASN A 73 4.22 -9.12 -2.81
CA ASN A 73 4.34 -7.69 -3.04
C ASN A 73 4.99 -7.05 -1.82
N GLU A 74 6.31 -6.93 -1.85
CA GLU A 74 7.07 -6.28 -0.78
C GLU A 74 7.27 -4.79 -1.09
N PRO A 75 7.21 -3.91 -0.09
CA PRO A 75 7.53 -2.51 -0.30
C PRO A 75 8.99 -2.37 -0.78
N PRO A 76 9.28 -1.37 -1.64
CA PRO A 76 10.64 -1.12 -2.10
C PRO A 76 11.57 -0.93 -0.91
N THR A 77 12.78 -1.47 -1.03
CA THR A 77 13.77 -1.43 0.04
C THR A 77 14.85 -0.40 -0.26
N GLY A 78 15.16 0.43 0.73
CA GLY A 78 16.22 1.42 0.66
C GLY A 78 15.69 2.84 0.48
N MET A 79 16.48 3.79 0.98
CA MET A 79 16.13 5.21 1.00
C MET A 79 15.77 5.77 -0.38
N GLN A 80 16.57 5.46 -1.40
CA GLN A 80 16.36 5.96 -2.75
C GLN A 80 15.03 5.46 -3.34
N ALA A 81 14.73 4.17 -3.21
CA ALA A 81 13.52 3.58 -3.76
C ALA A 81 12.26 4.12 -3.05
N ASN A 82 12.32 4.29 -1.73
CA ASN A 82 11.22 4.92 -0.98
C ASN A 82 11.03 6.40 -1.31
N LEU A 83 12.12 7.14 -1.53
CA LEU A 83 12.03 8.55 -1.94
C LEU A 83 11.36 8.67 -3.32
N HIS A 84 11.77 7.84 -4.29
CA HIS A 84 11.13 7.82 -5.60
C HIS A 84 9.65 7.44 -5.51
N LYS A 85 9.29 6.46 -4.67
CA LYS A 85 7.90 6.07 -4.43
C LYS A 85 7.09 7.18 -3.75
N ALA A 86 7.70 7.96 -2.85
CA ALA A 86 7.04 9.09 -2.22
C ALA A 86 6.77 10.20 -3.25
N LEU A 87 7.79 10.55 -4.05
CA LEU A 87 7.68 11.56 -5.10
C LEU A 87 6.70 11.17 -6.20
N SER A 88 6.57 9.88 -6.53
CA SER A 88 5.64 9.42 -7.57
C SER A 88 4.15 9.63 -7.25
N ASN A 89 3.82 10.02 -6.01
CA ASN A 89 2.45 10.42 -5.64
C ASN A 89 2.08 11.82 -6.17
N PHE A 90 3.06 12.61 -6.62
CA PHE A 90 2.88 13.99 -7.02
C PHE A 90 3.27 14.18 -8.49
N ASN A 91 2.37 14.79 -9.25
CA ASN A 91 2.58 15.08 -10.66
C ASN A 91 3.08 16.53 -10.86
N GLN A 92 3.37 16.90 -12.10
CA GLN A 92 3.84 18.26 -12.42
C GLN A 92 2.85 19.34 -11.98
N GLU A 93 1.55 19.09 -12.17
CA GLU A 93 0.47 20.00 -11.73
C GLU A 93 0.53 20.27 -10.22
N THR A 94 0.76 19.24 -9.41
CA THR A 94 0.95 19.39 -7.95
C THR A 94 2.16 20.27 -7.64
N LEU A 95 3.25 20.12 -8.40
CA LEU A 95 4.48 20.88 -8.17
C LEU A 95 4.33 22.36 -8.55
N GLU A 96 3.41 22.69 -9.45
CA GLU A 96 3.16 24.04 -9.98
C GLU A 96 1.91 24.71 -9.36
N GLN A 97 1.21 24.03 -8.45
CA GLN A 97 -0.06 24.53 -7.89
C GLN A 97 0.11 25.75 -6.96
N CYS A 98 1.29 25.94 -6.37
CA CYS A 98 1.55 26.97 -5.36
C CYS A 98 2.21 28.20 -5.97
N GLY A 99 1.72 29.40 -5.64
CA GLY A 99 2.32 30.66 -6.09
C GLY A 99 3.74 30.89 -5.55
N LYS A 100 4.12 30.17 -4.49
CA LYS A 100 5.49 30.10 -3.93
C LYS A 100 6.18 28.80 -4.33
N GLU A 101 6.32 28.58 -5.65
CA GLU A 101 6.78 27.30 -6.21
C GLU A 101 8.13 26.84 -5.65
N ALA A 102 9.10 27.76 -5.48
CA ALA A 102 10.44 27.41 -5.04
C ALA A 102 10.42 26.81 -3.62
N GLU A 103 9.73 27.48 -2.69
CA GLU A 103 9.54 27.02 -1.32
C GLU A 103 8.73 25.73 -1.28
N PHE A 104 7.63 25.67 -2.04
CA PHE A 104 6.75 24.50 -2.08
C PHE A 104 7.49 23.25 -2.56
N LYS A 105 8.22 23.32 -3.68
CA LYS A 105 8.96 22.19 -4.25
C LYS A 105 10.05 21.68 -3.31
N VAL A 106 10.78 22.59 -2.64
CA VAL A 106 11.83 22.22 -1.68
C VAL A 106 11.24 21.54 -0.45
N ILE A 107 10.16 22.07 0.12
CA ILE A 107 9.55 21.49 1.33
C ILE A 107 8.82 20.19 1.00
N LEU A 108 8.16 20.08 -0.16
CA LEU A 108 7.56 18.82 -0.63
C LEU A 108 8.61 17.73 -0.77
N PHE A 109 9.78 18.04 -1.35
CA PHE A 109 10.87 17.09 -1.43
C PHE A 109 11.36 16.67 -0.03
N ALA A 110 11.50 17.63 0.90
CA ALA A 110 11.87 17.34 2.28
C ALA A 110 10.84 16.44 2.99
N LEU A 111 9.53 16.64 2.75
CA LEU A 111 8.46 15.78 3.24
C LEU A 111 8.55 14.37 2.65
N CYS A 112 8.81 14.24 1.35
CA CYS A 112 9.00 12.93 0.70
C CYS A 112 10.23 12.21 1.27
N TYR A 113 11.32 12.94 1.52
CA TYR A 113 12.52 12.40 2.15
C TYR A 113 12.24 11.95 3.58
N PHE A 114 11.55 12.77 4.38
CA PHE A 114 11.14 12.41 5.72
C PHE A 114 10.25 11.16 5.73
N HIS A 115 9.26 11.08 4.84
CA HIS A 115 8.42 9.90 4.66
C HIS A 115 9.26 8.64 4.36
N ALA A 116 10.25 8.74 3.47
CA ALA A 116 11.15 7.65 3.16
C ALA A 116 11.99 7.21 4.37
N VAL A 117 12.49 8.15 5.17
CA VAL A 117 13.21 7.86 6.43
C VAL A 117 12.31 7.13 7.41
N VAL A 118 11.09 7.62 7.64
CA VAL A 118 10.13 7.01 8.57
C VAL A 118 9.81 5.59 8.14
N ALA A 119 9.59 5.36 6.84
CA ALA A 119 9.33 4.04 6.27
C ALA A 119 10.51 3.07 6.45
N GLU A 120 11.75 3.50 6.13
CA GLU A 120 12.95 2.66 6.30
C GLU A 120 13.24 2.35 7.78
N ARG A 121 13.01 3.31 8.69
CA ARG A 121 13.23 3.11 10.12
C ARG A 121 12.40 1.98 10.71
N ARG A 122 11.24 1.65 10.14
CA ARG A 122 10.40 0.52 10.59
C ARG A 122 11.13 -0.83 10.55
N LYS A 123 12.12 -0.98 9.69
CA LYS A 123 12.89 -2.23 9.56
C LYS A 123 13.78 -2.55 10.76
N PHE A 124 14.08 -1.56 11.59
CA PHE A 124 14.97 -1.70 12.74
C PHE A 124 14.21 -2.07 14.02
N GLY A 125 12.93 -2.45 13.92
CA GLY A 125 12.11 -2.84 15.06
C GLY A 125 12.14 -1.78 16.17
N PRO A 126 12.38 -2.17 17.44
CA PRO A 126 12.46 -1.24 18.57
C PRO A 126 13.55 -0.16 18.44
N GLN A 127 14.66 -0.42 17.74
CA GLN A 127 15.71 0.59 17.52
C GLN A 127 15.26 1.68 16.53
N GLY A 128 14.33 1.34 15.63
CA GLY A 128 13.68 2.27 14.73
C GLY A 128 12.57 3.03 15.44
N TRP A 129 11.61 2.29 16.00
CA TRP A 129 10.40 2.79 16.66
C TRP A 129 10.01 1.88 17.83
N ASN A 130 9.87 2.46 19.03
CA ASN A 130 9.34 1.73 20.19
C ASN A 130 7.86 1.31 19.99
N LYS A 131 7.09 2.12 19.26
CA LYS A 131 5.73 1.81 18.81
C LYS A 131 5.60 2.19 17.33
N ILE A 132 5.07 1.28 16.51
CA ILE A 132 4.92 1.51 15.08
C ILE A 132 3.72 2.44 14.86
N TYR A 133 3.97 3.63 14.32
CA TYR A 133 2.93 4.45 13.72
C TYR A 133 2.79 4.07 12.24
N PRO A 134 1.59 3.74 11.74
CA PRO A 134 1.37 3.29 10.36
C PRO A 134 1.27 4.46 9.37
N PHE A 135 2.21 5.42 9.44
CA PHE A 135 2.45 6.43 8.41
C PHE A 135 2.32 5.82 7.01
N ASN A 136 1.37 6.33 6.25
CA ASN A 136 0.99 5.85 4.94
C ASN A 136 1.01 7.02 3.92
N VAL A 137 0.62 6.72 2.69
CA VAL A 137 0.60 7.70 1.60
C VAL A 137 -0.44 8.80 1.85
N GLY A 138 -1.54 8.49 2.54
CA GLY A 138 -2.55 9.46 2.94
C GLY A 138 -1.98 10.54 3.86
N ASP A 139 -1.18 10.16 4.85
CA ASP A 139 -0.51 11.12 5.75
C ASP A 139 0.40 12.07 4.96
N LEU A 140 1.20 11.53 4.04
CA LEU A 140 2.06 12.33 3.16
C LEU A 140 1.26 13.31 2.29
N ASN A 141 0.16 12.85 1.68
CA ASN A 141 -0.70 13.68 0.85
C ASN A 141 -1.36 14.80 1.66
N ILE A 142 -1.82 14.50 2.88
CA ILE A 142 -2.40 15.49 3.79
C ILE A 142 -1.32 16.51 4.19
N SER A 143 -0.10 16.09 4.53
CA SER A 143 0.99 17.01 4.85
C SER A 143 1.30 17.97 3.68
N VAL A 144 1.30 17.47 2.44
CA VAL A 144 1.50 18.31 1.25
C VAL A 144 0.33 19.27 1.00
N PHE A 145 -0.91 18.84 1.27
CA PHE A 145 -2.07 19.72 1.21
C PHE A 145 -2.03 20.83 2.27
N VAL A 146 -1.65 20.48 3.50
CA VAL A 146 -1.42 21.46 4.59
C VAL A 146 -0.31 22.44 4.21
N LEU A 147 0.80 21.94 3.66
CA LEU A 147 1.90 22.76 3.16
C LEU A 147 1.39 23.81 2.15
N PHE A 148 0.62 23.36 1.15
CA PHE A 148 0.05 24.24 0.13
C PHE A 148 -0.79 25.35 0.77
N ASN A 149 -1.77 25.00 1.61
CA ASN A 149 -2.65 25.97 2.24
C ASN A 149 -1.90 27.00 3.08
N TYR A 150 -0.91 26.55 3.87
CA TYR A 150 -0.13 27.45 4.72
C TYR A 150 0.80 28.35 3.92
N LEU A 151 1.39 27.86 2.82
CA LEU A 151 2.19 28.72 1.94
C LEU A 151 1.33 29.74 1.21
N GLU A 152 0.13 29.38 0.74
CA GLU A 152 -0.78 30.35 0.09
C GLU A 152 -1.29 31.41 1.06
N ALA A 153 -1.65 31.02 2.29
CA ALA A 153 -2.22 31.93 3.28
C ALA A 153 -1.21 32.92 3.90
N ASN A 154 0.10 32.65 3.80
CA ASN A 154 1.13 33.42 4.51
C ASN A 154 2.16 34.03 3.54
N SER A 155 2.58 35.27 3.78
CA SER A 155 3.60 35.94 2.96
C SER A 155 5.00 35.35 3.12
N LYS A 156 5.28 34.74 4.28
CA LYS A 156 6.54 34.03 4.60
C LYS A 156 6.22 32.60 5.00
N VAL A 157 7.20 31.71 4.88
CA VAL A 157 7.05 30.30 5.30
C VAL A 157 6.85 30.22 6.82
N PRO A 158 5.70 29.71 7.31
CA PRO A 158 5.43 29.58 8.74
C PRO A 158 6.08 28.30 9.30
N TRP A 159 7.41 28.32 9.46
CA TRP A 159 8.20 27.13 9.80
C TRP A 159 7.85 26.48 11.15
N GLU A 160 7.40 27.25 12.13
CA GLU A 160 7.00 26.70 13.43
C GLU A 160 5.70 25.91 13.30
N ASP A 161 4.68 26.50 12.67
CA ASP A 161 3.40 25.84 12.42
C ASP A 161 3.57 24.58 11.56
N LEU A 162 4.33 24.67 10.46
CA LEU A 162 4.56 23.51 9.59
C LEU A 162 5.27 22.37 10.32
N ARG A 163 6.28 22.66 11.13
CA ARG A 163 6.97 21.63 11.92
C ARG A 163 6.05 20.98 12.95
N TYR A 164 5.21 21.78 13.61
CA TYR A 164 4.23 21.28 14.57
C TYR A 164 3.18 20.40 13.88
N LEU A 165 2.58 20.87 12.79
CA LEU A 165 1.54 20.16 12.04
C LEU A 165 2.03 18.86 11.39
N PHE A 166 3.29 18.78 10.98
CA PHE A 166 3.83 17.57 10.36
C PHE A 166 4.41 16.57 11.37
N GLY A 167 4.92 17.08 12.50
CA GLY A 167 5.68 16.28 13.47
C GLY A 167 4.87 15.85 14.69
N GLU A 168 3.85 16.61 15.08
CA GLU A 168 3.14 16.42 16.35
C GLU A 168 1.64 16.12 16.20
N ILE A 169 1.06 16.34 15.02
CA ILE A 169 -0.35 16.07 14.70
C ILE A 169 -0.43 14.94 13.68
#